data_AF-A0A2Z5EDS5-F1
#
_entry.id   AF-A0A2Z5EDS5-F1
#
_cell.length_a   1.000
_cell.length_b   1.000
_cell.length_c   1.000
_cell.angle_alpha   90.00
_cell.angle_beta   90.00
_cell.angle_gamma   90.00
#
_symmetry.space_group_name_H-M   'P 1'
#
loop_
_entity.id
_entity.type
_entity.pdbx_description
1 polymer ?
#
loop_
_entity_poly.entity_id
_entity_poly.type
_entity_poly.pdbx_seq_one_letter_code
_entity_poly.pdbx_strand_id
1 'polypeptide(L)'
;MGSFSIWHWLIVLVIVLVLFGRGRVSEIMGDFGKGIKSFKDGMNEEEAKKAASSTPAVPPVQIAKPQDEVVPPAPAAVPTETKNEQV
;
A
#
# COMPACT_ATOMS: atom_id res chain seq x y z
N MET A 1 10.68 -27.86 39.41
CA MET A 1 9.40 -28.32 38.81
C MET A 1 9.32 -27.73 37.39
N GLY A 2 10.13 -28.24 36.46
CA GLY A 2 10.22 -27.75 35.07
C GLY A 2 9.14 -28.35 34.20
N SER A 3 7.90 -28.16 34.62
CA SER A 3 6.71 -28.68 33.94
C SER A 3 6.65 -28.09 32.53
N PHE A 4 6.94 -28.96 31.56
CA PHE A 4 6.72 -28.76 30.12
C PHE A 4 7.78 -27.91 29.41
N SER A 5 9.01 -28.46 29.41
CA SER A 5 10.09 -28.11 28.47
C SER A 5 9.56 -27.88 27.05
N ILE A 6 10.14 -26.93 26.31
CA ILE A 6 9.79 -26.57 24.92
C ILE A 6 9.59 -27.77 23.99
N TRP A 7 10.30 -28.87 24.27
CA TRP A 7 10.12 -30.15 23.59
C TRP A 7 8.70 -30.71 23.67
N HIS A 8 8.02 -30.60 24.81
CA HIS A 8 6.65 -31.08 24.98
C HIS A 8 5.67 -30.30 24.07
N TRP A 9 5.81 -28.97 24.03
CA TRP A 9 4.99 -28.11 23.17
C TRP A 9 5.18 -28.42 21.68
N LEU A 10 6.40 -28.77 21.26
CA LEU A 10 6.68 -29.20 19.89
C LEU A 10 5.93 -30.50 19.54
N ILE A 11 5.97 -31.51 20.42
CA ILE A 11 5.23 -32.78 20.21
C ILE A 11 3.73 -32.53 20.17
N VAL A 12 3.18 -31.71 21.08
CA VAL A 12 1.74 -31.41 21.12
C VAL A 12 1.30 -30.70 19.85
N LEU A 13 2.08 -29.74 19.35
CA LEU A 13 1.78 -29.04 18.10
C LEU A 13 1.65 -30.01 16.92
N VAL A 14 2.57 -30.97 16.82
CA VAL A 14 2.57 -32.00 15.76
C VAL A 14 1.32 -32.87 15.85
N ILE A 15 0.93 -33.32 17.06
CA ILE A 15 -0.27 -34.15 17.25
C ILE A 15 -1.53 -33.38 16.85
N VAL A 16 -1.65 -32.12 17.25
CA VAL A 16 -2.79 -31.27 16.89
C VAL A 16 -2.86 -31.07 15.38
N LEU A 17 -1.73 -30.81 14.71
CA LEU A 17 -1.66 -30.70 13.25
C LEU A 17 -2.06 -31.98 12.52
N VAL A 18 -1.75 -33.17 13.09
CA VAL A 18 -2.14 -34.46 12.51
C VAL A 18 -3.63 -34.74 12.72
N LEU A 19 -4.18 -34.44 13.91
CA LEU A 19 -5.60 -34.66 14.23
C LEU A 19 -6.53 -33.71 13.47
N PHE A 20 -6.17 -32.43 13.41
CA PHE A 20 -6.96 -31.41 12.71
C PHE A 20 -6.62 -31.34 11.21
N GLY A 21 -5.49 -31.91 10.80
CA GLY A 21 -4.98 -31.85 9.43
C GLY A 21 -4.50 -30.46 9.02
N ARG A 22 -3.69 -30.39 7.96
CA ARG A 22 -3.18 -29.11 7.42
C ARG A 22 -4.28 -28.20 6.87
N GLY A 23 -5.35 -28.78 6.33
CA GLY A 23 -6.44 -28.03 5.69
C GLY A 23 -7.16 -27.09 6.67
N ARG A 24 -7.59 -27.60 7.84
CA ARG A 24 -8.32 -26.78 8.81
C ARG A 24 -7.46 -25.78 9.55
N VAL A 25 -6.24 -26.17 9.92
CA VAL A 25 -5.32 -25.25 10.61
C VAL A 25 -4.93 -24.08 9.70
N SER A 26 -4.66 -24.31 8.41
CA SER A 26 -4.30 -23.22 7.48
C SER A 26 -5.46 -22.27 7.17
N GLU A 27 -6.69 -22.76 7.08
CA GLU A 27 -7.87 -21.92 6.82
C GLU A 27 -8.14 -20.99 8.01
N ILE A 28 -8.15 -21.55 9.22
CA ILE A 28 -8.33 -20.80 10.46
C ILE A 28 -7.14 -19.85 10.67
N MET A 29 -5.91 -20.31 10.56
CA MET A 29 -4.72 -19.45 10.71
C MET A 29 -4.67 -18.33 9.66
N GLY A 30 -5.23 -18.56 8.46
CA GLY A 30 -5.36 -17.54 7.42
C GLY A 30 -6.31 -16.40 7.82
N ASP A 31 -7.49 -16.74 8.33
CA ASP A 31 -8.48 -15.73 8.77
C ASP A 31 -8.03 -15.00 10.04
N PHE A 32 -7.45 -15.73 10.99
CA PHE A 32 -6.84 -15.15 12.18
C PHE A 32 -5.63 -14.27 11.84
N GLY A 33 -4.80 -14.69 10.88
CA GLY A 33 -3.63 -13.93 10.41
C GLY A 33 -4.01 -12.61 9.75
N LYS A 34 -5.10 -12.58 8.95
CA LYS A 34 -5.65 -11.35 8.39
C LYS A 34 -6.13 -10.39 9.48
N GLY A 35 -6.87 -10.88 10.48
CA GLY A 35 -7.35 -10.06 11.60
C GLY A 35 -6.21 -9.44 12.42
N ILE A 36 -5.19 -10.24 12.75
CA ILE A 36 -4.00 -9.75 13.48
C ILE A 36 -3.19 -8.77 12.62
N LYS A 37 -3.09 -9.00 11.29
CA LYS A 37 -2.39 -8.08 10.39
C LYS A 37 -3.10 -6.72 10.31
N SER A 38 -4.43 -6.69 10.16
CA SER A 38 -5.19 -5.42 10.17
C SER A 38 -5.09 -4.69 11.50
N PHE A 39 -5.05 -5.42 12.63
CA PHE A 39 -4.82 -4.82 13.94
C PHE A 39 -3.41 -4.21 14.04
N LYS A 40 -2.39 -4.91 13.55
CA LYS A 40 -1.01 -4.41 13.50
C LYS A 40 -0.86 -3.20 12.57
N ASP A 41 -1.54 -3.22 11.44
CA ASP A 41 -1.54 -2.13 10.45
C ASP A 41 -2.21 -0.89 11.03
N GLY A 42 -3.42 -1.04 11.60
CA GLY A 42 -4.13 0.07 12.26
C GLY A 42 -3.38 0.66 13.45
N MET A 43 -2.66 -0.15 14.23
CA MET A 43 -1.85 0.33 15.34
C MET A 43 -0.58 1.07 14.86
N ASN A 44 0.05 0.62 13.76
CA ASN A 44 1.15 1.36 13.12
C ASN A 44 0.65 2.63 12.42
N GLU A 45 -0.55 2.61 11.84
CA GLU A 45 -1.17 3.77 11.19
C GLU A 45 -1.55 4.83 12.23
N GLU A 46 -2.02 4.44 13.42
CA GLU A 46 -2.18 5.38 14.54
C GLU A 46 -0.84 5.97 15.00
N GLU A 47 0.24 5.18 15.07
CA GLU A 47 1.58 5.68 15.36
C GLU A 47 2.09 6.65 14.28
N ALA A 48 1.92 6.30 13.00
CA ALA A 48 2.31 7.12 11.86
C ALA A 48 1.46 8.39 11.73
N LYS A 49 0.16 8.31 12.03
CA LYS A 49 -0.78 9.44 12.01
C LYS A 49 -0.57 10.36 13.21
N LYS A 50 -0.11 9.83 14.35
CA LYS A 50 0.36 10.61 15.51
C LYS A 50 1.70 11.29 15.25
N ALA A 51 2.57 10.72 14.42
CA ALA A 51 3.79 11.36 13.93
C ALA A 51 3.51 12.40 12.82
N ALA A 52 2.45 12.23 12.03
CA ALA A 52 2.03 13.17 10.98
C ALA A 52 1.14 14.32 11.47
N SER A 53 0.58 14.25 12.69
CA SER A 53 -0.27 15.31 13.27
C SER A 53 0.50 16.47 13.92
N SER A 54 1.81 16.58 13.69
CA SER A 54 2.64 17.72 14.12
C SER A 54 3.09 18.64 12.98
N THR A 55 2.38 18.65 11.84
CA THR A 55 2.51 19.70 10.83
C THR A 55 1.13 20.03 10.26
N PRO A 56 0.58 21.24 10.47
CA PRO A 56 -0.52 21.74 9.65
C PRO A 56 0.03 22.04 8.24
N ALA A 57 0.16 21.00 7.41
CA ALA A 57 0.40 21.17 6.00
C ALA A 57 -0.94 21.46 5.32
N VAL A 58 -1.33 22.73 5.40
CA VAL A 58 -2.19 23.35 4.39
C VAL A 58 -1.76 22.83 3.01
N PRO A 59 -2.66 22.24 2.20
CA PRO A 59 -2.30 21.82 0.86
C PRO A 59 -1.77 23.06 0.13
N PRO A 60 -0.55 23.04 -0.44
CA PRO A 60 -0.12 24.13 -1.29
C PRO A 60 -1.08 24.13 -2.47
N VAL A 61 -1.96 25.13 -2.47
CA VAL A 61 -2.65 25.61 -3.65
C VAL A 61 -1.57 25.78 -4.72
N GLN A 62 -1.55 24.86 -5.69
CA GLN A 62 -0.72 24.95 -6.89
C GLN A 62 -1.32 26.05 -7.77
N ILE A 63 -1.07 27.30 -7.41
CA ILE A 63 -1.17 28.44 -8.30
C ILE A 63 0.27 28.82 -8.69
N ALA A 64 0.47 28.95 -10.00
CA ALA A 64 1.64 29.51 -10.68
C ALA A 64 2.88 28.62 -10.81
N LYS A 65 2.95 27.86 -11.90
CA LYS A 65 4.18 27.85 -12.71
C LYS A 65 4.20 29.19 -13.47
N PRO A 66 5.16 30.10 -13.21
CA PRO A 66 5.40 31.24 -14.08
C PRO A 66 5.95 30.67 -15.38
N GLN A 67 5.17 30.70 -16.45
CA GLN A 67 5.74 30.61 -17.78
C GLN A 67 6.27 31.99 -18.12
N ASP A 68 7.59 32.05 -18.32
CA ASP A 68 8.36 33.15 -18.86
C ASP A 68 7.58 34.00 -19.88
N GLU A 69 7.57 35.31 -19.65
CA GLU A 69 8.16 36.30 -20.57
C GLU A 69 8.55 35.70 -21.94
N VAL A 70 8.04 36.07 -23.12
CA VAL A 70 7.77 37.41 -23.67
C VAL A 70 6.99 37.24 -25.00
N VAL A 71 6.02 38.15 -25.21
CA VAL A 71 5.69 38.85 -26.46
C VAL A 71 4.80 38.15 -27.53
N PRO A 72 3.67 38.78 -27.92
CA PRO A 72 2.68 38.26 -28.87
C PRO A 72 3.14 38.49 -30.33
N PRO A 73 2.59 37.74 -31.31
CA PRO A 73 1.43 38.27 -32.03
C PRO A 73 0.41 37.19 -32.44
N ALA A 74 -0.88 37.50 -32.22
CA ALA A 74 -1.97 36.98 -33.04
C ALA A 74 -1.83 37.48 -34.50
N PRO A 75 -2.60 37.03 -35.50
CA PRO A 75 -3.32 35.78 -35.74
C PRO A 75 -3.03 35.23 -37.17
N ALA A 76 -3.70 34.13 -37.55
CA ALA A 76 -4.03 33.75 -38.94
C ALA A 76 -2.91 33.18 -39.87
N ALA A 77 -2.94 31.86 -40.06
CA ALA A 77 -2.96 31.14 -41.36
C ALA A 77 -2.68 29.64 -41.09
N VAL A 78 -3.69 28.74 -41.13
CA VAL A 78 -3.99 27.79 -42.23
C VAL A 78 -2.77 27.13 -42.91
N PRO A 79 -2.91 25.94 -43.50
CA PRO A 79 -2.99 24.60 -42.93
C PRO A 79 -1.76 23.75 -43.34
N THR A 80 -1.26 22.88 -42.47
CA THR A 80 -0.20 21.93 -42.84
C THR A 80 -0.81 20.54 -43.00
N GLU A 81 -1.06 20.11 -44.23
CA GLU A 81 -1.00 18.67 -44.59
C GLU A 81 -0.83 18.56 -46.11
N THR A 82 0.41 18.47 -46.58
CA THR A 82 1.16 17.24 -46.93
C THR A 82 0.78 16.68 -48.30
N LYS A 83 1.55 17.17 -49.26
CA LYS A 83 1.92 16.52 -50.51
C LYS A 83 2.70 15.22 -50.23
N ASN A 84 2.19 14.08 -50.71
CA ASN A 84 2.87 12.97 -51.41
C ASN A 84 2.01 11.70 -51.22
N GLU A 85 1.22 11.30 -52.21
CA GLU A 85 1.67 10.51 -53.36
C GLU A 85 2.13 9.11 -52.91
N GLN A 86 1.16 8.19 -52.89
CA GLN A 86 1.33 6.76 -52.72
C GLN A 86 0.29 6.08 -53.64
N VAL A 87 0.56 6.09 -54.95
CA VAL A 87 0.20 5.04 -55.94
C VAL A 87 1.11 5.16 -57.16
#